data_AF-A0A085G3X6-F1
#
_entry.id   AF-A0A085G3X6-F1
#
_cell.length_a   1.000
_cell.length_b   1.000
_cell.length_c   1.000
_cell.angle_alpha   90.00
_cell.angle_beta   90.00
_cell.angle_gamma   90.00
#
_symmetry.space_group_name_H-M   'P 1'
#
loop_
_entity.id
_entity.type
_entity.pdbx_description
1 polymer ?
#
loop_
_entity_poly.entity_id
_entity_poly.type
_entity_poly.pdbx_seq_one_letter_code
_entity_poly.pdbx_strand_id
1 'polypeptide(L)'
;MTPVAPSAQDTNMLDKPQERNTMFDGVNLTEQQRQQMRDLMHQARKDLPHINVEQMETMHRLVTAENFDQKAVRAQAEVMAQEQVDRQVEMARIRNQMFNLLTPEQKNVLNQKHEQRMQQMQQQMAGLQPTSAQKPSSISTQ
;
A
#
# COMPACT_ATOMS: atom_id res chain seq x y z
N MET A 1 -3.72 40.21 -21.10
CA MET A 1 -4.30 39.04 -20.41
C MET A 1 -3.31 37.91 -20.55
N THR A 2 -2.57 37.62 -19.48
CA THR A 2 -1.57 36.53 -19.45
C THR A 2 -2.28 35.20 -19.23
N PRO A 3 -1.85 34.10 -19.88
CA PRO A 3 -2.40 32.78 -19.61
C PRO A 3 -1.78 32.24 -18.31
N VAL A 4 -2.64 31.86 -17.36
CA VAL A 4 -2.25 31.09 -16.17
C VAL A 4 -1.95 29.67 -16.61
N ALA A 5 -0.72 29.21 -16.35
CA ALA A 5 -0.31 27.81 -16.50
C ALA A 5 -1.08 26.93 -15.49
N PRO A 6 -1.45 25.68 -15.86
CA PRO A 6 -2.08 24.77 -14.91
C PRO A 6 -1.05 24.30 -13.87
N SER A 7 -1.41 24.46 -12.62
CA SER A 7 -0.68 24.00 -11.44
C SER A 7 -0.47 22.48 -11.50
N ALA A 8 0.79 22.05 -11.61
CA ALA A 8 1.18 20.65 -11.53
C ALA A 8 1.11 20.15 -10.07
N GLN A 9 -0.08 19.93 -9.54
CA GLN A 9 -0.30 19.26 -8.26
C GLN A 9 -1.64 18.52 -8.26
N ASP A 10 -1.79 17.54 -9.15
CA ASP A 10 -2.85 16.56 -8.97
C ASP A 10 -2.38 15.20 -9.47
N THR A 11 -2.66 14.18 -8.67
CA THR A 11 -2.42 12.75 -8.90
C THR A 11 -0.98 12.26 -8.79
N ASN A 12 -0.47 12.18 -7.54
CA ASN A 12 0.38 11.04 -7.18
C ASN A 12 -0.17 10.34 -5.93
N MET A 13 -1.35 9.75 -6.05
CA MET A 13 -1.89 8.80 -5.08
C MET A 13 -1.41 7.35 -5.34
N LEU A 14 -0.61 7.13 -6.39
CA LEU A 14 -0.12 5.82 -6.81
C LEU A 14 1.36 5.57 -6.47
N ASP A 15 1.95 6.39 -5.60
CA ASP A 15 3.31 6.20 -5.09
C ASP A 15 3.35 6.49 -3.59
N LYS A 16 2.48 5.82 -2.82
CA LYS A 16 2.80 5.62 -1.40
C LYS A 16 3.83 4.51 -1.38
N PRO A 17 5.10 4.75 -1.03
CA PRO A 17 6.01 3.67 -0.73
C PRO A 17 5.39 2.91 0.46
N GLN A 18 4.73 1.80 0.17
CA GLN A 18 4.07 0.91 1.14
C GLN A 18 5.10 0.21 2.05
N GLU A 19 6.36 0.66 2.01
CA GLU A 19 7.49 0.20 2.80
C GLU A 19 8.00 1.24 3.81
N ARG A 20 7.16 2.18 4.28
CA ARG A 20 7.41 2.64 5.65
C ARG A 20 7.18 1.43 6.53
N ASN A 21 8.24 0.90 7.13
CA ASN A 21 8.24 -0.31 7.95
C ASN A 21 7.52 -0.08 9.28
N THR A 22 6.22 0.26 9.21
CA THR A 22 5.38 0.62 10.36
C THR A 22 5.13 -0.56 11.29
N MET A 23 5.47 -1.78 10.86
CA MET A 23 5.30 -3.00 11.64
C MET A 23 5.98 -2.88 13.01
N PHE A 24 7.21 -2.38 13.04
CA PHE A 24 8.06 -2.28 14.24
C PHE A 24 7.88 -0.96 15.02
N ASP A 25 6.94 -0.10 14.61
CA ASP A 25 6.80 1.24 15.19
C ASP A 25 6.48 1.21 16.70
N GLY A 26 7.34 1.90 17.44
CA GLY A 26 7.32 2.01 18.89
C GLY A 26 7.56 0.70 19.65
N VAL A 27 8.21 -0.28 19.02
CA VAL A 27 9.01 -1.26 19.76
C VAL A 27 10.30 -0.56 20.19
N ASN A 28 10.67 -0.64 21.47
CA ASN A 28 11.90 -0.04 21.96
C ASN A 28 13.11 -0.90 21.55
N LEU A 29 13.75 -0.54 20.44
CA LEU A 29 14.91 -1.23 19.91
C LEU A 29 16.22 -0.73 20.55
N THR A 30 17.22 -1.59 20.67
CA THR A 30 18.60 -1.17 20.95
C THR A 30 19.21 -0.49 19.71
N GLU A 31 20.30 0.26 19.87
CA GLU A 31 20.98 0.86 18.72
C GLU A 31 21.50 -0.22 17.76
N GLN A 32 22.02 -1.31 18.31
CA GLN A 32 22.48 -2.45 17.50
C GLN A 32 21.34 -3.06 16.67
N GLN A 33 20.18 -3.30 17.29
CA GLN A 33 19.02 -3.84 16.57
C GLN A 33 18.55 -2.89 15.47
N ARG A 34 18.48 -1.58 15.76
CA ARG A 34 18.15 -0.56 14.75
C ARG A 34 19.10 -0.60 13.57
N GLN A 35 20.40 -0.72 13.84
CA GLN A 35 21.41 -0.79 12.79
C GLN A 35 21.22 -2.04 11.93
N GLN A 36 21.12 -3.22 12.54
CA GLN A 36 20.88 -4.47 11.82
C GLN A 36 19.59 -4.44 10.98
N MET A 37 18.53 -3.84 11.53
CA MET A 37 17.27 -3.65 10.83
C MET A 37 17.41 -2.72 9.61
N ARG A 38 18.15 -1.61 9.74
CA ARG A 38 18.45 -0.72 8.61
C ARG A 38 19.23 -1.44 7.53
N ASP A 39 20.27 -2.18 7.92
CA ASP A 39 21.14 -2.90 6.98
C ASP A 39 20.36 -3.97 6.20
N LEU A 40 19.49 -4.74 6.88
CA LEU A 40 18.61 -5.71 6.24
C LEU A 40 17.67 -5.06 5.20
N MET A 41 17.04 -3.94 5.55
CA MET A 41 16.15 -3.23 4.63
C MET A 41 16.91 -2.57 3.47
N HIS A 42 18.12 -2.05 3.71
CA HIS A 42 18.95 -1.47 2.67
C HIS A 42 19.44 -2.51 1.66
N GLN A 43 19.81 -3.70 2.14
CA GLN A 43 20.18 -4.80 1.26
C GLN A 43 18.97 -5.28 0.45
N ALA A 44 17.84 -5.50 1.12
CA ALA A 44 16.60 -5.89 0.48
C ALA A 44 16.15 -4.96 -0.65
N ARG A 45 16.24 -3.64 -0.46
CA ARG A 45 15.85 -2.67 -1.50
C ARG A 45 16.62 -2.80 -2.81
N LYS A 46 17.86 -3.33 -2.76
CA LYS A 46 18.63 -3.59 -3.98
C LYS A 46 18.11 -4.82 -4.73
N ASP A 47 17.62 -5.79 -3.99
CA ASP A 47 17.21 -7.11 -4.50
C ASP A 47 15.71 -7.14 -4.86
N LEU A 48 14.92 -6.18 -4.35
CA LEU A 48 13.50 -6.10 -4.67
C LEU A 48 13.25 -5.65 -6.11
N PRO A 49 12.31 -6.31 -6.81
CA PRO A 49 11.83 -5.85 -8.11
C PRO A 49 11.35 -4.41 -7.99
N HIS A 50 11.92 -3.52 -8.81
CA HIS A 50 11.43 -2.15 -8.90
C HIS A 50 10.07 -2.14 -9.59
N ILE A 51 9.28 -1.08 -9.38
CA ILE A 51 8.01 -0.89 -10.09
C ILE A 51 8.29 -0.86 -11.60
N ASN A 52 7.64 -1.76 -12.35
CA ASN A 52 7.79 -1.82 -13.78
C ASN A 52 6.94 -0.75 -14.47
N VAL A 53 7.57 0.36 -14.85
CA VAL A 53 6.89 1.50 -15.50
C VAL A 53 6.22 1.09 -16.82
N GLU A 54 6.80 0.15 -17.57
CA GLU A 54 6.20 -0.33 -18.82
C GLU A 54 4.86 -1.04 -18.59
N GLN A 55 4.72 -1.75 -17.47
CA GLN A 55 3.45 -2.38 -17.08
C GLN A 55 2.39 -1.34 -16.71
N MET A 56 2.78 -0.25 -16.07
CA MET A 56 1.88 0.86 -15.74
C MET A 56 1.39 1.55 -17.01
N GLU A 57 2.30 1.85 -17.94
CA GLU A 57 1.97 2.41 -19.25
C GLU A 57 1.06 1.48 -20.07
N THR A 58 1.32 0.17 -20.02
CA THR A 58 0.49 -0.83 -20.70
C THR A 58 -0.91 -0.86 -20.13
N MET A 59 -1.05 -0.91 -18.81
CA MET A 59 -2.37 -0.83 -18.17
C MET A 59 -3.08 0.49 -18.49
N HIS A 60 -2.35 1.62 -18.49
CA HIS A 60 -2.93 2.93 -18.85
C HIS A 60 -3.50 2.93 -20.27
N ARG A 61 -2.77 2.40 -21.26
CA ARG A 61 -3.27 2.26 -22.64
C ARG A 61 -4.51 1.39 -22.74
N LEU A 62 -4.58 0.30 -21.97
CA LEU A 62 -5.76 -0.57 -21.94
C LEU A 62 -6.98 0.12 -21.33
N VAL A 63 -6.77 0.99 -20.34
CA VAL A 63 -7.83 1.76 -19.68
C VAL A 63 -8.33 2.91 -20.57
N THR A 64 -7.45 3.53 -21.37
CA THR A 64 -7.78 4.66 -22.24
C THR A 64 -8.16 4.27 -23.67
N ALA A 65 -8.24 2.96 -23.98
CA ALA A 65 -8.65 2.46 -25.27
C ALA A 65 -10.11 2.81 -25.58
N GLU A 66 -10.42 3.02 -26.87
CA GLU A 66 -11.78 3.32 -27.35
C GLU A 66 -12.80 2.24 -26.97
N ASN A 67 -12.38 0.97 -27.01
CA ASN A 67 -13.17 -0.18 -26.62
C ASN A 67 -12.47 -0.95 -25.49
N PHE A 68 -13.25 -1.34 -24.48
CA PHE A 68 -12.74 -2.09 -23.34
C PHE A 68 -12.43 -3.55 -23.71
N ASP A 69 -11.15 -3.92 -23.68
CA ASP A 69 -10.71 -5.32 -23.82
C ASP A 69 -10.49 -5.94 -22.43
N GLN A 70 -11.55 -6.59 -21.92
CA GLN A 70 -11.50 -7.29 -20.63
C GLN A 70 -10.41 -8.37 -20.59
N LYS A 71 -10.14 -9.05 -21.71
CA LYS A 71 -9.17 -10.14 -21.75
C LYS A 71 -7.74 -9.58 -21.65
N ALA A 72 -7.44 -8.51 -22.39
CA ALA A 72 -6.15 -7.85 -22.32
C ALA A 72 -5.89 -7.22 -20.93
N VAL A 73 -6.91 -6.59 -20.33
CA VAL A 73 -6.80 -6.04 -18.96
C VAL A 73 -6.53 -7.15 -17.95
N ARG A 74 -7.24 -8.28 -18.03
CA ARG A 74 -7.00 -9.42 -17.14
C ARG A 74 -5.56 -9.95 -17.28
N ALA A 75 -5.09 -10.15 -18.51
CA ALA A 75 -3.74 -10.66 -18.74
C ALA A 75 -2.68 -9.70 -18.19
N GLN A 76 -2.82 -8.40 -18.40
CA GLN A 76 -1.90 -7.41 -17.84
C GLN A 76 -1.95 -7.39 -16.31
N ALA A 77 -3.14 -7.50 -15.71
CA ALA A 77 -3.30 -7.56 -14.26
C ALA A 77 -2.65 -8.82 -13.66
N GLU A 78 -2.73 -9.98 -14.32
CA GLU A 78 -2.08 -11.22 -13.87
C GLU A 78 -0.56 -11.09 -13.82
N VAL A 79 0.04 -10.45 -14.82
CA VAL A 79 1.50 -10.15 -14.84
C VAL A 79 1.88 -9.28 -13.65
N MET A 80 1.16 -8.17 -13.45
CA MET A 80 1.41 -7.27 -12.32
C MET A 80 1.19 -7.95 -10.96
N ALA A 81 0.20 -8.83 -10.86
CA ALA A 81 -0.09 -9.57 -9.64
C ALA A 81 1.03 -10.54 -9.29
N GLN A 82 1.62 -11.23 -10.28
CA GLN A 82 2.73 -12.14 -10.04
C GLN A 82 3.95 -11.41 -9.45
N GLU A 83 4.35 -10.27 -10.03
CA GLU A 83 5.43 -9.47 -9.45
C GLU A 83 5.11 -8.96 -8.04
N GLN A 84 3.85 -8.60 -7.80
CA GLN A 84 3.41 -8.13 -6.49
C GLN A 84 3.48 -9.25 -5.45
N VAL A 85 3.16 -10.50 -5.82
CA VAL A 85 3.32 -11.67 -4.96
C VAL A 85 4.79 -11.85 -4.61
N ASP A 86 5.68 -11.83 -5.60
CA ASP A 86 7.13 -12.03 -5.39
C ASP A 86 7.70 -10.96 -4.43
N ARG A 87 7.33 -9.69 -4.63
CA ARG A 87 7.67 -8.59 -3.71
C ARG A 87 7.15 -8.82 -2.30
N GLN A 88 5.90 -9.25 -2.15
CA GLN A 88 5.30 -9.51 -0.83
C GLN A 88 5.99 -10.65 -0.09
N VAL A 89 6.33 -11.73 -0.78
CA VAL A 89 7.05 -12.87 -0.21
C VAL A 89 8.42 -12.43 0.29
N GLU A 90 9.16 -11.67 -0.51
CA GLU A 90 10.48 -11.19 -0.12
C GLU A 90 10.41 -10.22 1.07
N MET A 91 9.46 -9.28 1.05
CA MET A 91 9.22 -8.39 2.19
C MET A 91 8.81 -9.14 3.47
N ALA A 92 7.98 -10.18 3.35
CA ALA A 92 7.62 -11.03 4.48
C ALA A 92 8.85 -11.75 5.05
N ARG A 93 9.72 -12.27 4.19
CA ARG A 93 10.99 -12.91 4.58
C ARG A 93 11.88 -11.94 5.35
N ILE A 94 12.06 -10.72 4.87
CA ILE A 94 12.88 -9.69 5.53
C ILE A 94 12.27 -9.29 6.88
N ARG A 95 10.96 -9.04 6.93
CA ARG A 95 10.25 -8.74 8.19
C ARG A 95 10.39 -9.87 9.20
N ASN A 96 10.37 -11.13 8.77
CA ASN A 96 10.63 -12.28 9.64
C ASN A 96 12.06 -12.26 10.20
N GLN A 97 13.07 -11.97 9.37
CA GLN A 97 14.45 -11.81 9.85
C GLN A 97 14.57 -10.70 10.90
N MET A 98 13.96 -9.54 10.64
CA MET A 98 13.92 -8.43 11.58
C MET A 98 13.20 -8.80 12.88
N PHE A 99 12.08 -9.52 12.80
CA PHE A 99 11.35 -10.03 13.97
C PHE A 99 12.22 -10.95 14.83
N ASN A 100 13.08 -11.77 14.22
CA ASN A 100 13.97 -12.66 14.94
C ASN A 100 15.14 -11.95 15.64
N LEU A 101 15.41 -10.68 15.33
CA LEU A 101 16.35 -9.84 16.08
C LEU A 101 15.78 -9.36 17.43
N LEU A 102 14.46 -9.44 17.62
CA LEU A 102 13.78 -8.95 18.81
C LEU A 102 13.90 -9.90 20.00
N THR A 103 13.95 -9.33 21.21
CA THR A 103 13.78 -10.09 22.45
C THR A 103 12.33 -10.58 22.60
N PRO A 104 12.08 -11.59 23.45
CA PRO A 104 10.71 -12.07 23.72
C PRO A 104 9.75 -10.95 24.15
N GLU A 105 10.22 -10.01 24.98
CA GLU A 105 9.44 -8.88 25.48
C GLU A 105 9.11 -7.90 24.34
N GLN A 106 10.07 -7.60 23.48
CA GLN A 106 9.86 -6.76 22.30
C GLN A 106 8.87 -7.39 21.31
N LYS A 107 8.93 -8.71 21.10
CA LYS A 107 7.97 -9.45 20.28
C LYS A 107 6.54 -9.35 20.84
N ASN A 108 6.39 -9.45 22.16
CA ASN A 108 5.09 -9.28 22.81
C ASN A 108 4.53 -7.86 22.57
N VAL A 109 5.35 -6.83 22.77
CA VAL A 109 4.96 -5.43 22.48
C VAL A 109 4.54 -5.26 21.02
N LEU A 110 5.29 -5.84 20.08
CA LEU A 110 4.95 -5.79 18.67
C LEU A 110 3.58 -6.42 18.38
N ASN A 111 3.30 -7.60 18.94
CA ASN A 111 2.03 -8.30 18.73
C ASN A 111 0.84 -7.52 19.32
N GLN A 112 0.96 -7.00 20.53
CA GLN A 112 -0.08 -6.16 21.15
C GLN A 112 -0.40 -4.93 20.29
N LYS A 113 0.63 -4.27 19.75
CA LYS A 113 0.44 -3.14 18.83
C LYS A 113 -0.23 -3.55 17.53
N HIS A 114 0.11 -4.72 17.00
CA HIS A 114 -0.56 -5.25 15.82
C HIS A 114 -2.06 -5.46 16.09
N GLU A 115 -2.42 -6.09 17.21
CA GLU A 115 -3.82 -6.28 17.61
C GLU A 115 -4.56 -4.94 17.73
N GLN A 116 -3.96 -3.94 18.38
CA GLN A 116 -4.54 -2.59 18.48
C GLN A 116 -4.75 -1.95 17.11
N ARG A 117 -3.77 -2.04 16.20
CA ARG A 117 -3.91 -1.53 14.82
C ARG A 117 -5.04 -2.24 14.08
N MET A 118 -5.19 -3.55 14.24
CA MET A 118 -6.26 -4.31 13.61
C MET A 118 -7.64 -3.94 14.16
N GLN A 119 -7.76 -3.73 15.47
CA GLN A 119 -9.01 -3.26 16.09
C GLN A 119 -9.40 -1.87 15.59
N GLN A 120 -8.44 -0.94 15.53
CA GLN A 120 -8.68 0.41 14.99
C GLN A 120 -9.09 0.36 13.51
N MET A 121 -8.47 -0.52 12.72
CA MET A 121 -8.81 -0.70 11.31
C MET A 121 -10.23 -1.27 11.15
N GLN A 122 -10.61 -2.25 11.97
CA GLN A 122 -11.97 -2.82 11.96
C GLN A 122 -13.02 -1.76 12.32
N GLN A 123 -12.76 -0.91 13.31
CA GLN A 123 -13.65 0.20 13.69
C GLN A 123 -13.81 1.22 12.55
N GLN A 124 -12.71 1.58 11.88
CA GLN A 124 -12.75 2.47 10.72
C GLN A 124 -13.57 1.87 9.56
N MET A 125 -13.38 0.58 9.26
CA MET A 125 -14.16 -0.10 8.22
C MET A 125 -15.64 -0.21 8.57
N ALA A 126 -15.97 -0.45 9.84
CA ALA A 126 -17.37 -0.48 10.30
C ALA A 126 -18.05 0.89 10.17
N GLY A 127 -17.34 1.99 10.42
CA GLY A 127 -17.84 3.35 10.26
C GLY A 127 -18.05 3.81 8.81
N LEU A 128 -17.51 3.07 7.83
CA LEU A 128 -17.66 3.32 6.39
C LEU A 128 -18.85 2.58 5.77
N GLN A 129 -19.66 1.85 6.56
CA GLN A 129 -20.92 1.29 6.07
C GLN A 129 -21.89 2.43 5.72
N PRO A 130 -22.40 2.50 4.47
CA PRO A 130 -23.27 3.59 4.07
C PRO A 130 -24.63 3.48 4.79
N THR A 131 -24.98 4.50 5.56
CA THR A 131 -26.36 4.77 5.99
C THR A 131 -27.19 5.27 4.80
N SER A 132 -27.32 4.44 3.76
CA SER A 132 -28.09 4.80 2.57
C SER A 132 -29.58 4.53 2.80
N ALA A 133 -30.23 5.46 3.49
CA ALA A 133 -31.68 5.62 3.47
C ALA A 133 -32.08 7.11 3.62
N GLN A 134 -31.46 8.00 2.85
CA GLN A 134 -32.05 9.32 2.61
C GLN A 134 -32.99 9.24 1.39
N LYS A 135 -34.28 9.22 1.71
CA LYS A 135 -35.41 9.27 0.76
C LYS A 135 -35.23 10.42 -0.24
N PRO A 136 -35.55 10.23 -1.53
CA PRO A 136 -35.63 11.35 -2.47
C PRO A 136 -36.82 12.24 -2.10
N SER A 137 -36.54 13.47 -1.72
CA SER A 137 -37.53 14.53 -1.56
C SER A 137 -38.07 14.90 -2.94
N SER A 138 -39.33 14.56 -3.18
CA SER A 138 -40.10 15.01 -4.36
C SER A 138 -40.18 16.54 -4.37
N ILE A 139 -39.56 17.18 -5.35
CA ILE A 139 -39.85 18.59 -5.68
C ILE A 139 -40.92 18.58 -6.75
N SER A 140 -42.14 18.96 -6.35
CA SER A 140 -43.23 19.35 -7.26
C SER A 140 -42.81 20.56 -8.08
N THR A 141 -42.94 20.47 -9.40
CA THR A 141 -42.88 21.62 -10.31
C THR A 141 -44.30 22.12 -10.54
N GLN A 142 -44.52 23.41 -10.28
CA GLN A 142 -45.70 24.18 -10.72
C GLN A 142 -45.69 24.34 -12.24
#